data_AF-A0A7R6FI25-F1
#
_entry.id   AF-A0A7R6FI25-F1
#
_cell.length_a   1.000
_cell.length_b   1.000
_cell.length_c   1.000
_cell.angle_alpha   90.00
_cell.angle_beta   90.00
_cell.angle_gamma   90.00
#
_symmetry.space_group_name_H-M   'P 1'
#
loop_
_entity.id
_entity.type
_entity.pdbx_description
1 polymer ?
#
loop_
_entity_poly.entity_id
_entity_poly.type
_entity_poly.pdbx_seq_one_letter_code
_entity_poly.pdbx_strand_id
1 'polypeptide(L)'
;MITMRFVQRIAAVSCGLALALGGVVAVAPVADASPQRCFYYVLENVPDANPETVEAACKAGAPGGENAFLACYKLLRKDYVPAVIAANGCRRAAAE
;
A
#
# COMPACT_ATOMS: atom_id res chain seq x y z
N MET A 1 -8.18 -36.17 42.41
CA MET A 1 -7.43 -37.00 41.44
C MET A 1 -8.13 -36.87 40.09
N ILE A 2 -7.33 -36.67 39.04
CA ILE A 2 -7.64 -36.81 37.60
C ILE A 2 -8.37 -35.61 36.95
N THR A 3 -7.55 -34.64 36.55
CA THR A 3 -7.84 -33.63 35.52
C THR A 3 -8.15 -34.32 34.19
N MET A 4 -9.35 -34.11 33.65
CA MET A 4 -9.70 -34.43 32.27
C MET A 4 -8.88 -33.57 31.31
N ARG A 5 -8.02 -34.19 30.50
CA ARG A 5 -7.37 -33.57 29.34
C ARG A 5 -7.41 -34.58 28.19
N PHE A 6 -8.49 -34.55 27.42
CA PHE A 6 -8.64 -35.22 26.14
C PHE A 6 -8.75 -34.12 25.07
N VAL A 7 -7.68 -33.85 24.33
CA VAL A 7 -7.41 -34.35 22.97
C VAL A 7 -8.03 -33.44 21.89
N GLN A 8 -7.26 -33.26 20.80
CA GLN A 8 -7.54 -32.52 19.55
C GLN A 8 -6.95 -31.09 19.52
N ARG A 9 -5.93 -30.72 18.72
CA ARG A 9 -5.39 -31.31 17.48
C ARG A 9 -3.92 -30.88 17.24
N ILE A 10 -3.09 -31.88 16.90
CA ILE A 10 -2.17 -31.94 15.73
C ILE A 10 -1.04 -30.88 15.73
N ALA A 11 0.15 -31.24 16.22
CA ALA A 11 1.25 -31.91 15.48
C ALA A 11 1.89 -30.98 14.42
N ALA A 12 3.13 -30.55 14.67
CA ALA A 12 4.32 -31.00 13.93
C ALA A 12 4.35 -30.43 12.48
N VAL A 13 5.39 -29.74 12.03
CA VAL A 13 6.73 -30.30 11.78
C VAL A 13 7.67 -29.13 11.52
N SER A 14 8.75 -29.10 12.29
CA SER A 14 10.03 -28.50 11.94
C SER A 14 10.60 -29.19 10.69
N CYS A 15 10.72 -28.47 9.58
CA CYS A 15 11.58 -28.87 8.45
C CYS A 15 12.37 -27.64 8.01
N GLY A 16 13.61 -27.55 8.48
CA GLY A 16 14.60 -26.68 7.86
C GLY A 16 14.99 -27.23 6.50
N LEU A 17 15.13 -26.34 5.52
CA LEU A 17 16.03 -26.52 4.39
C LEU A 17 16.53 -25.15 3.99
N ALA A 18 17.80 -24.90 4.30
CA ALA A 18 18.57 -23.79 3.76
C ALA A 18 18.59 -23.91 2.23
N LEU A 19 17.87 -23.02 1.55
CA LEU A 19 17.98 -22.84 0.10
C LEU A 19 19.20 -21.97 -0.18
N ALA A 20 20.37 -22.61 -0.14
CA ALA A 20 21.58 -22.12 -0.76
C ALA A 20 21.53 -22.42 -2.27
N LEU A 21 20.93 -21.53 -3.05
CA LEU A 21 21.00 -21.53 -4.52
C LEU A 21 21.03 -20.08 -4.98
N GLY A 22 22.00 -19.72 -5.83
CA GLY A 22 22.13 -18.41 -6.45
C GLY A 22 20.83 -17.99 -7.13
N GLY A 23 20.04 -17.21 -6.41
CA GLY A 23 18.78 -16.66 -6.87
C GLY A 23 19.08 -15.27 -7.41
N VAL A 24 18.81 -15.08 -8.69
CA VAL A 24 18.56 -13.77 -9.29
C VAL A 24 17.73 -13.00 -8.26
N VAL A 25 18.24 -11.87 -7.80
CA VAL A 25 17.46 -10.96 -6.96
C VAL A 25 16.33 -10.50 -7.89
N ALA A 26 15.24 -11.26 -7.91
CA ALA A 26 13.96 -10.72 -8.27
C ALA A 26 13.77 -9.64 -7.23
N VAL A 27 14.12 -8.42 -7.62
CA VAL A 27 13.72 -7.21 -6.93
C VAL A 27 12.20 -7.26 -7.01
N ALA A 28 11.57 -8.01 -6.10
CA ALA A 28 10.18 -7.79 -5.78
C ALA A 28 10.13 -6.29 -5.55
N PRO A 29 9.29 -5.53 -6.28
CA PRO A 29 9.19 -4.10 -6.06
C PRO A 29 9.00 -3.98 -4.57
N VAL A 30 9.98 -3.35 -3.91
CA VAL A 30 9.85 -2.97 -2.52
C VAL A 30 8.48 -2.35 -2.46
N ALA A 31 7.57 -2.99 -1.73
CA ALA A 31 6.23 -2.50 -1.51
C ALA A 31 6.43 -1.23 -0.68
N ASP A 32 6.83 -0.18 -1.37
CA ASP A 32 6.84 1.17 -0.88
C ASP A 32 5.39 1.35 -0.47
N ALA A 33 5.17 1.52 0.83
CA ALA A 33 3.87 1.57 1.45
C ALA A 33 3.20 2.89 1.06
N SER A 34 2.95 3.03 -0.25
CA SER A 34 2.14 4.08 -0.80
C SER A 34 0.78 4.00 -0.12
N PRO A 35 0.17 5.14 0.23
CA PRO A 35 -1.16 5.15 0.80
C PRO A 35 -2.14 4.48 -0.16
N GLN A 36 -2.51 3.23 0.17
CA GLN A 36 -3.23 2.32 -0.70
C GLN A 36 -4.63 2.85 -0.98
N ARG A 37 -5.27 3.44 0.03
CA ARG A 37 -6.62 4.04 -0.12
C ARG A 37 -6.60 5.24 -1.05
N CYS A 38 -5.52 6.02 -1.07
CA CYS A 38 -5.37 7.11 -2.03
C CYS A 38 -5.17 6.55 -3.45
N PHE A 39 -4.22 5.61 -3.60
CA PHE A 39 -3.82 5.07 -4.89
C PHE A 39 -5.00 4.41 -5.62
N TYR A 40 -5.66 3.45 -4.95
CA TYR A 40 -6.79 2.75 -5.55
C TYR A 40 -7.98 3.68 -5.80
N TYR A 41 -8.29 4.60 -4.88
CA TYR A 41 -9.39 5.54 -5.09
C TYR A 41 -9.21 6.38 -6.35
N VAL A 42 -7.99 6.85 -6.62
CA VAL A 42 -7.72 7.66 -7.81
C VAL A 42 -7.85 6.80 -9.07
N LEU A 43 -7.26 5.60 -9.12
CA LEU A 43 -7.33 4.73 -10.30
C LEU A 43 -8.72 4.15 -10.55
N GLU A 44 -9.52 3.91 -9.51
CA GLU A 44 -10.91 3.48 -9.66
C GLU A 44 -11.80 4.57 -10.29
N ASN A 45 -11.50 5.85 -10.03
CA ASN A 45 -12.26 6.98 -10.56
C ASN A 45 -11.66 7.56 -11.84
N VAL A 46 -10.37 7.35 -12.08
CA VAL A 46 -9.60 7.83 -13.24
C VAL A 46 -8.68 6.70 -13.70
N PRO A 47 -9.21 5.70 -14.41
CA PRO A 47 -8.45 4.51 -14.80
C PRO A 47 -7.30 4.83 -15.78
N ASP A 48 -7.42 5.93 -16.52
CA ASP A 48 -6.38 6.39 -17.45
C ASP A 48 -5.28 7.23 -16.78
N ALA A 49 -5.36 7.49 -15.47
CA ALA A 49 -4.32 8.23 -14.74
C ALA A 49 -3.03 7.41 -14.68
N ASN A 50 -1.87 8.10 -14.72
CA ASN A 50 -0.59 7.41 -14.67
C ASN A 50 -0.35 6.83 -13.26
N PRO A 51 -0.25 5.49 -13.10
CA PRO A 51 -0.08 4.86 -11.80
C PRO A 51 1.14 5.37 -11.04
N GLU A 52 2.26 5.62 -11.72
CA GLU A 52 3.49 6.11 -11.07
C GLU A 52 3.29 7.54 -10.53
N THR A 53 2.60 8.41 -11.27
CA THR A 53 2.28 9.76 -10.81
C THR A 53 1.32 9.72 -9.63
N VAL A 54 0.32 8.85 -9.67
CA VAL A 54 -0.65 8.66 -8.58
C VAL A 54 0.06 8.18 -7.31
N GLU A 55 0.94 7.19 -7.43
CA GLU A 55 1.72 6.65 -6.31
C GLU A 55 2.58 7.74 -5.66
N ALA A 56 3.33 8.50 -6.48
CA ALA A 56 4.16 9.61 -6.00
C ALA A 56 3.32 10.70 -5.32
N ALA A 57 2.16 11.04 -5.87
CA ALA A 57 1.25 12.01 -5.28
C ALA A 57 0.69 11.55 -3.93
N CYS A 58 0.26 10.29 -3.84
CA CYS A 58 -0.25 9.72 -2.60
C CYS A 58 0.83 9.70 -1.52
N LYS A 59 2.08 9.28 -1.85
CA LYS A 59 3.21 9.36 -0.91
C LYS A 59 3.48 10.78 -0.43
N ALA A 60 3.37 11.78 -1.31
CA ALA A 60 3.52 13.19 -0.92
C ALA A 60 2.43 13.67 0.03
N GLY A 61 1.23 13.07 -0.02
CA GLY A 61 0.10 13.37 0.86
C GLY A 61 0.12 12.60 2.19
N ALA A 62 0.86 11.49 2.27
CA ALA A 62 0.91 10.59 3.44
C ALA A 62 1.24 11.29 4.77
N PRO A 63 2.17 12.28 4.84
CA PRO A 63 2.48 12.97 6.09
C PRO A 63 1.31 13.76 6.69
N GLY A 64 0.27 14.05 5.89
CA GLY A 64 -0.86 14.87 6.31
C GLY A 64 -0.53 16.35 6.52
N GLY A 65 -1.55 17.11 6.92
CA GLY A 65 -1.47 18.57 7.04
C GLY A 65 -1.60 19.29 5.69
N GLU A 66 -1.67 20.63 5.77
CA GLU A 66 -1.98 21.48 4.61
C GLU A 66 -0.92 21.38 3.49
N ASN A 67 0.36 21.41 3.85
CA ASN A 67 1.45 21.35 2.88
C ASN A 67 1.50 20.01 2.13
N ALA A 68 1.31 18.89 2.83
CA ALA A 68 1.27 17.56 2.21
C ALA A 68 0.04 17.41 1.30
N PHE A 69 -1.12 17.92 1.75
CA PHE A 69 -2.34 17.95 0.94
C PHE A 69 -2.12 18.74 -0.36
N LEU A 70 -1.54 19.94 -0.28
CA LEU A 70 -1.27 20.77 -1.45
C LEU A 70 -0.26 20.11 -2.40
N ALA A 71 0.77 19.44 -1.87
CA ALA A 71 1.75 18.71 -2.66
C ALA A 71 1.10 17.56 -3.44
N CYS A 72 0.32 16.71 -2.77
CA CYS A 72 -0.46 15.64 -3.38
C CYS A 72 -1.42 16.20 -4.44
N TYR A 73 -2.18 17.23 -4.09
CA TYR A 73 -3.19 17.81 -4.96
C TYR A 73 -2.56 18.36 -6.25
N LYS A 74 -1.44 19.08 -6.13
CA LYS A 74 -0.72 19.65 -7.27
C LYS A 74 -0.20 18.57 -8.22
N LEU A 75 0.32 17.46 -7.69
CA LEU A 75 0.82 16.35 -8.50
C LEU A 75 -0.32 15.68 -9.28
N LEU A 76 -1.43 15.35 -8.62
CA LEU A 76 -2.60 14.76 -9.29
C LEU A 76 -3.20 15.70 -10.34
N ARG A 77 -3.30 17.00 -10.05
CA ARG A 77 -3.80 17.99 -11.01
C ARG A 77 -2.89 18.16 -12.22
N LYS A 78 -1.57 18.02 -12.05
CA LYS A 78 -0.61 18.03 -13.15
C LYS A 78 -0.79 16.83 -14.08
N ASP A 79 -1.25 15.71 -13.53
CA ASP A 79 -1.63 14.49 -14.27
C ASP A 79 -3.09 14.52 -14.77
N TYR A 80 -3.72 15.69 -14.80
CA TYR A 80 -5.11 15.90 -15.25
C TYR A 80 -6.21 15.18 -14.45
N VAL A 81 -5.88 14.56 -13.32
CA VAL A 81 -6.88 13.94 -12.41
C VAL A 81 -7.89 14.98 -11.94
N PRO A 82 -9.22 14.79 -12.10
CA PRO A 82 -10.23 15.80 -11.76
C PRO A 82 -10.12 16.32 -10.33
N ALA A 83 -10.38 17.62 -10.14
CA ALA A 83 -10.14 18.31 -8.87
C ALA A 83 -10.81 17.65 -7.65
N VAL A 84 -12.06 17.18 -7.80
CA VAL A 84 -12.79 16.51 -6.73
C VAL A 84 -12.13 15.18 -6.35
N ILE A 85 -11.71 14.39 -7.35
CA ILE A 85 -11.02 13.11 -7.13
C ILE A 85 -9.65 13.36 -6.51
N ALA A 86 -8.89 14.34 -7.01
CA ALA A 86 -7.59 14.71 -6.44
C ALA A 86 -7.72 15.11 -4.96
N ALA A 87 -8.65 16.00 -4.62
CA ALA A 87 -8.87 16.43 -3.24
C ALA A 87 -9.32 15.28 -2.32
N ASN A 88 -10.19 14.39 -2.80
CA ASN A 88 -10.64 13.24 -2.02
C ASN A 88 -9.54 12.19 -1.85
N GLY A 89 -8.74 11.93 -2.89
CA GLY A 89 -7.58 11.03 -2.83
C GLY A 89 -6.55 11.53 -1.82
N CYS A 90 -6.19 12.81 -1.87
CA CYS A 90 -5.22 13.40 -0.94
C CYS A 90 -5.72 13.43 0.52
N ARG A 91 -7.03 13.58 0.75
CA ARG A 91 -7.61 13.42 2.10
C ARG A 91 -7.51 11.99 2.61
N ARG A 92 -7.63 11.00 1.73
CA ARG A 92 -7.46 9.58 2.07
C ARG A 92 -5.99 9.24 2.37
N ALA A 93 -5.06 9.84 1.65
CA ALA A 93 -3.62 9.63 1.85
C ALA A 93 -3.16 9.95 3.28
N ALA A 94 -3.73 10.98 3.90
CA ALA A 94 -3.43 11.38 5.28
C ALA A 94 -4.19 10.58 6.35
N ALA A 95 -5.10 9.69 5.95
CA ALA A 95 -6.01 8.94 6.83
C ALA A 95 -5.66 7.44 6.92
N GLU A 96 -4.47 7.08 6.46
CA GLU A 96 -3.84 5.75 6.60
C GLU A 96 -2.71 5.84 7.62
#